data_AF-A0A5C6S675-F1
#
_entry.id   AF-A0A5C6S675-F1
#
_cell.length_a   1.000
_cell.length_b   1.000
_cell.length_c   1.000
_cell.angle_alpha   90.00
_cell.angle_beta   90.00
_cell.angle_gamma   90.00
#
_symmetry.space_group_name_H-M   'P 1'
#
loop_
_entity.id
_entity.type
_entity.pdbx_description
1 polymer ?
#
loop_
_entity_poly.entity_id
_entity_poly.type
_entity_poly.pdbx_seq_one_letter_code
_entity_poly.pdbx_strand_id
1 'polypeptide(L)'
;MTEQKIIRIDGGSAEYWRDRKQAFGLIRDAELAAKRLAEAPMYLHGGYDEDGDVIPIENLGPHDDMEDAIWAIEADPTAVSILVAQGRTSIGGHEIGAVVRGFEPDYGHIEDPESNPLWGPDTD
;
A
#
# COMPACT_ATOMS: atom_id res chain seq x y z
N MET A 1 -5.55 22.61 12.73
CA MET A 1 -4.71 21.81 13.65
C MET A 1 -4.83 20.37 13.17
N THR A 2 -3.76 19.77 12.68
CA THR A 2 -3.75 18.36 12.29
C THR A 2 -3.79 17.51 13.57
N GLU A 3 -4.88 16.78 13.80
CA GLU A 3 -4.94 15.81 14.90
C GLU A 3 -3.90 14.72 14.66
N GLN A 4 -2.82 14.73 15.44
CA GLN A 4 -1.79 13.72 15.34
C GLN A 4 -2.09 12.62 16.35
N LYS A 5 -2.48 11.44 15.85
CA LYS A 5 -2.76 10.26 16.68
C LYS A 5 -1.51 9.86 17.48
N ILE A 6 -1.53 10.05 18.79
CA ILE A 6 -0.44 9.65 19.69
C ILE A 6 -0.52 8.14 19.92
N ILE A 7 0.53 7.41 19.52
CA ILE A 7 0.60 5.94 19.66
C ILE A 7 1.50 5.59 20.86
N ARG A 8 1.02 4.73 21.76
CA ARG A 8 1.83 4.23 22.88
C ARG A 8 2.67 3.03 22.43
N ILE A 9 3.97 3.09 22.68
CA ILE A 9 4.93 2.03 22.34
C ILE A 9 5.31 1.26 23.62
N ASP A 10 5.24 -0.06 23.56
CA ASP A 10 5.84 -0.94 24.57
C ASP A 10 7.05 -1.68 23.96
N GLY A 11 8.23 -1.09 24.12
CA GLY A 11 9.48 -1.67 23.62
C GLY A 11 9.95 -2.91 24.36
N GLY A 12 9.35 -3.25 25.49
CA GLY A 12 9.63 -4.49 26.24
C GLY A 12 8.78 -5.68 25.78
N SER A 13 7.73 -5.43 24.99
CA SER A 13 6.81 -6.47 24.53
C SER A 13 7.42 -7.31 23.40
N ALA A 14 7.36 -8.64 23.56
CA ALA A 14 7.74 -9.57 22.50
C ALA A 14 6.80 -9.49 21.29
N GLU A 15 5.53 -9.16 21.51
CA GLU A 15 4.54 -8.95 20.45
C GLU A 15 4.91 -7.73 19.60
N TYR A 16 5.25 -6.60 20.24
CA TYR A 16 5.70 -5.39 19.56
C TYR A 16 6.86 -5.65 18.58
N TRP A 17 7.85 -6.45 19.00
CA TRP A 17 8.98 -6.81 18.14
C TRP A 17 8.62 -7.81 17.07
N ARG A 18 7.68 -8.73 17.33
CA ARG A 18 7.18 -9.69 16.34
C ARG A 18 6.47 -8.97 15.19
N ASP A 19 5.57 -8.06 15.52
CA ASP A 19 4.79 -7.29 14.54
C ASP A 19 5.72 -6.45 13.65
N ARG A 20 6.75 -5.83 14.25
CA ARG A 20 7.76 -5.08 13.49
C ARG A 20 8.59 -5.94 12.58
N LYS A 21 8.99 -7.12 13.04
CA LYS A 21 9.74 -8.06 12.20
C LYS A 21 8.92 -8.50 10.99
N GLN A 22 7.63 -8.78 11.19
CA GLN A 22 6.69 -9.07 10.10
C GLN A 22 6.57 -7.88 9.14
N ALA A 23 6.27 -6.70 9.65
CA ALA A 23 6.10 -5.49 8.86
C ALA A 23 7.33 -5.14 8.01
N PHE A 24 8.53 -5.18 8.60
CA PHE A 24 9.78 -4.97 7.84
C PHE A 24 10.04 -6.10 6.83
N GLY A 25 9.59 -7.33 7.11
CA GLY A 25 9.60 -8.43 6.15
C GLY A 25 8.76 -8.10 4.93
N LEU A 26 7.51 -7.66 5.11
CA LEU A 26 6.60 -7.28 4.03
C LEU A 26 7.16 -6.14 3.18
N ILE A 27 7.71 -5.10 3.82
CA ILE A 27 8.34 -3.97 3.10
C ILE A 27 9.51 -4.46 2.24
N ARG A 28 10.38 -5.31 2.79
CA ARG A 28 11.50 -5.89 2.04
C ARG A 28 11.01 -6.75 0.88
N ASP A 29 9.97 -7.57 1.10
CA ASP A 29 9.47 -8.47 0.06
C ASP A 29 8.85 -7.68 -1.10
N ALA A 30 8.17 -6.56 -0.84
CA ALA A 30 7.73 -5.63 -1.88
C ALA A 30 8.89 -4.93 -2.60
N GLU A 31 9.95 -4.53 -1.90
CA GLU A 31 11.16 -3.98 -2.54
C GLU A 31 11.85 -5.01 -3.46
N LEU A 32 11.84 -6.29 -3.08
CA LEU A 32 12.35 -7.38 -3.91
C LEU A 32 11.45 -7.66 -5.11
N ALA A 33 10.12 -7.65 -4.93
CA ALA A 33 9.16 -7.79 -6.02
C ALA A 33 9.31 -6.67 -7.05
N ALA A 34 9.42 -5.42 -6.59
CA ALA A 34 9.68 -4.26 -7.45
C ALA A 34 10.97 -4.41 -8.27
N LYS A 35 12.05 -4.90 -7.63
CA LYS A 35 13.31 -5.16 -8.33
C LYS A 35 13.16 -6.25 -9.39
N ARG A 36 12.48 -7.35 -9.06
CA ARG A 36 12.23 -8.46 -10.00
C ARG A 36 11.39 -8.00 -11.19
N LEU A 37 10.33 -7.23 -10.93
CA LEU A 37 9.48 -6.65 -11.96
C LEU A 37 10.29 -5.76 -12.92
N ALA A 38 11.18 -4.91 -12.39
CA ALA A 38 12.02 -4.04 -13.21
C ALA A 38 13.06 -4.81 -14.06
N GLU A 39 13.47 -5.99 -13.64
CA GLU A 39 14.49 -6.82 -14.31
C GLU A 39 13.86 -7.90 -15.21
N ALA A 40 12.57 -8.20 -15.06
CA ALA A 40 11.91 -9.29 -15.77
C ALA A 40 11.65 -8.95 -17.24
N PRO A 41 11.79 -9.91 -18.17
CA PRO A 41 11.39 -9.71 -19.56
C PRO A 41 9.87 -9.61 -19.65
N MET A 42 9.38 -8.72 -20.52
CA MET A 42 7.94 -8.57 -20.80
C MET A 42 7.34 -9.81 -21.49
N TYR A 43 8.14 -10.49 -22.32
CA TYR A 43 7.73 -11.69 -23.05
C TYR A 43 8.70 -12.84 -22.81
N LEU A 44 8.15 -14.03 -22.60
CA LEU A 44 8.87 -15.30 -22.56
C LEU A 44 8.77 -15.99 -23.93
N HIS A 45 9.77 -16.80 -24.25
CA HIS A 45 9.78 -17.58 -25.48
C HIS A 45 8.87 -18.81 -25.35
N GLY A 46 7.74 -18.81 -26.04
CA GLY A 46 6.74 -19.88 -26.02
C GLY A 46 6.97 -21.02 -27.01
N GLY A 47 7.95 -20.91 -27.89
CA GLY A 47 8.21 -21.87 -28.96
C GLY A 47 8.16 -21.23 -30.33
N TYR A 48 8.11 -22.07 -31.35
CA TYR A 48 7.85 -21.66 -32.72
C TYR A 48 6.51 -22.24 -33.18
N ASP A 49 5.74 -21.51 -33.97
CA ASP A 49 4.53 -22.02 -34.62
C ASP A 49 4.86 -22.83 -35.90
N GLU A 50 3.81 -23.21 -36.65
CA GLU A 50 3.93 -24.02 -37.86
C GLU A 50 4.69 -23.32 -39.00
N ASP A 51 4.69 -21.99 -38.99
CA ASP A 51 5.40 -21.15 -39.97
C ASP A 51 6.83 -20.83 -39.53
N GLY A 52 7.22 -21.24 -38.33
CA GLY A 52 8.53 -21.00 -37.75
C GLY A 52 8.68 -19.64 -37.07
N ASP A 53 7.57 -18.95 -36.80
CA ASP A 53 7.56 -17.67 -36.09
C ASP A 53 7.58 -17.90 -34.57
N VAL A 54 8.24 -16.99 -33.83
CA VAL A 54 8.32 -17.07 -32.37
C VAL A 54 6.95 -16.79 -31.76
N ILE A 55 6.48 -17.68 -30.88
CA ILE A 55 5.27 -17.47 -30.09
C ILE A 55 5.65 -16.72 -28.80
N PRO A 56 5.26 -15.43 -28.63
CA PRO A 56 5.49 -14.72 -27.38
C PRO A 56 4.47 -15.14 -26.32
N ILE A 57 4.92 -15.36 -25.09
CA ILE A 57 4.05 -15.53 -23.92
C ILE A 57 4.24 -14.31 -23.02
N GLU A 58 3.14 -13.64 -22.66
CA GLU A 58 3.19 -12.51 -21.73
C GLU A 58 3.65 -12.96 -20.33
N ASN A 59 4.64 -12.26 -19.80
CA ASN A 59 5.20 -12.56 -18.48
C ASN A 59 4.53 -11.70 -17.40
N LEU A 60 3.27 -12.00 -17.07
CA LEU A 60 2.51 -11.22 -16.09
C LEU A 60 2.88 -11.54 -14.63
N GLY A 61 3.48 -12.69 -14.37
CA GLY A 61 3.80 -13.14 -13.00
C GLY A 61 4.55 -12.11 -12.13
N PRO A 62 5.57 -11.39 -12.64
CA PRO A 62 6.23 -10.33 -11.88
C PRO A 62 5.33 -9.14 -11.53
N HIS A 63 4.32 -8.85 -12.34
CA HIS A 63 3.32 -7.83 -12.03
C HIS A 63 2.36 -8.33 -10.94
N ASP A 64 1.89 -9.57 -11.05
CA ASP A 64 1.02 -10.19 -10.04
C ASP A 64 1.74 -10.26 -8.67
N ASP A 65 3.00 -10.70 -8.65
CA ASP A 65 3.84 -10.74 -7.45
C ASP A 65 4.00 -9.35 -6.79
N MET A 66 4.09 -8.29 -7.61
CA MET A 66 4.19 -6.91 -7.11
C MET A 66 2.85 -6.44 -6.51
N GLU A 67 1.73 -6.73 -7.16
CA GLU A 67 0.39 -6.40 -6.66
C GLU A 67 0.11 -7.11 -5.32
N ASP A 68 0.39 -8.40 -5.23
CA ASP A 68 0.25 -9.20 -4.00
C ASP A 68 1.10 -8.62 -2.85
N ALA A 69 2.33 -8.18 -3.15
CA ALA A 69 3.21 -7.58 -2.15
C ALA A 69 2.69 -6.23 -1.65
N ILE A 70 2.10 -5.40 -2.52
CA ILE A 70 1.45 -4.15 -2.11
C ILE A 70 0.22 -4.44 -1.24
N TRP A 71 -0.65 -5.38 -1.64
CA TRP A 71 -1.81 -5.77 -0.83
C TRP A 71 -1.42 -6.28 0.55
N ALA A 72 -0.34 -7.07 0.64
CA ALA A 72 0.16 -7.56 1.93
C ALA A 72 0.63 -6.41 2.84
N ILE A 73 1.26 -5.38 2.30
CA ILE A 73 1.61 -4.16 3.06
C ILE A 73 0.34 -3.43 3.51
N GLU A 74 -0.62 -3.21 2.61
CA GLU A 74 -1.85 -2.47 2.95
C GLU A 74 -2.69 -3.18 4.01
N ALA A 75 -2.63 -4.51 4.04
CA ALA A 75 -3.30 -5.34 5.04
C ALA A 75 -2.61 -5.36 6.40
N ASP A 76 -1.37 -4.88 6.53
CA ASP A 76 -0.59 -4.85 7.78
C ASP A 76 -0.51 -3.41 8.34
N PRO A 77 -1.28 -3.09 9.40
CA PRO A 77 -1.30 -1.74 9.97
C PRO A 77 0.07 -1.28 10.49
N THR A 78 0.94 -2.21 10.90
CA THR A 78 2.29 -1.87 11.37
C THR A 78 3.18 -1.48 10.20
N ALA A 79 3.10 -2.18 9.07
CA ALA A 79 3.82 -1.83 7.85
C ALA A 79 3.37 -0.46 7.31
N VAL A 80 2.06 -0.22 7.23
CA VAL A 80 1.51 1.08 6.83
C VAL A 80 2.00 2.18 7.78
N SER A 81 1.90 1.98 9.09
CA SER A 81 2.35 2.96 10.09
C SER A 81 3.84 3.30 9.96
N ILE A 82 4.70 2.30 9.69
CA ILE A 82 6.13 2.49 9.46
C ILE A 82 6.36 3.35 8.20
N LEU A 83 5.69 3.03 7.10
CA LEU A 83 5.87 3.75 5.83
C LEU A 83 5.33 5.19 5.90
N VAL A 84 4.20 5.41 6.58
CA VAL A 84 3.69 6.76 6.90
C VAL A 84 4.73 7.54 7.70
N ALA A 85 5.28 6.95 8.76
CA ALA A 85 6.32 7.60 9.56
C ALA A 85 7.60 7.92 8.76
N GLN A 86 7.89 7.16 7.70
CA GLN A 86 9.00 7.39 6.79
C GLN A 86 8.69 8.36 5.65
N GLY A 87 7.43 8.76 5.43
CA GLY A 87 7.06 9.56 4.26
C GLY A 87 7.08 8.79 2.94
N ARG A 88 7.07 7.45 2.96
CA ARG A 88 7.23 6.60 1.78
C ARG A 88 5.88 6.13 1.23
N THR A 89 5.30 6.90 0.31
CA THR A 89 3.99 6.61 -0.30
C THR A 89 4.01 5.58 -1.43
N SER A 90 5.19 5.16 -1.88
CA SER A 90 5.35 4.21 -2.99
C SER A 90 6.58 3.32 -2.83
N ILE A 91 6.54 2.12 -3.40
CA ILE A 91 7.68 1.21 -3.56
C ILE A 91 7.78 0.83 -5.03
N GLY A 92 8.97 0.96 -5.64
CA GLY A 92 9.16 0.59 -7.05
C GLY A 92 8.28 1.37 -8.03
N GLY A 93 7.88 2.60 -7.70
CA GLY A 93 6.93 3.40 -8.49
C GLY A 93 5.46 2.98 -8.34
N HIS A 94 5.16 1.97 -7.52
CA HIS A 94 3.80 1.53 -7.21
C HIS A 94 3.32 2.23 -5.93
N GLU A 95 2.19 2.92 -6.03
CA GLU A 95 1.60 3.64 -4.90
C GLU A 95 1.06 2.65 -3.86
N ILE A 96 1.18 3.04 -2.59
CA ILE A 96 0.59 2.32 -1.46
C ILE A 96 -0.55 3.19 -0.95
N GLY A 97 -1.76 2.94 -1.45
CA GLY A 97 -2.93 3.76 -1.19
C GLY A 97 -3.24 3.89 0.30
N ALA A 98 -3.01 2.83 1.09
CA ALA A 98 -3.17 2.87 2.55
C ALA A 98 -2.22 3.89 3.23
N VAL A 99 -1.02 4.09 2.69
CA VAL A 99 -0.05 5.06 3.20
C VAL A 99 -0.42 6.48 2.78
N VAL A 100 -0.87 6.67 1.53
CA VAL A 100 -1.35 7.97 1.04
C VAL A 100 -2.51 8.47 1.90
N ARG A 101 -3.52 7.61 2.16
CA ARG A 101 -4.63 7.90 3.07
C ARG A 101 -4.17 8.24 4.49
N GLY A 102 -3.03 7.69 4.93
CA GLY A 102 -2.43 8.02 6.22
C GLY A 102 -1.93 9.47 6.35
N PHE A 103 -1.82 10.21 5.24
CA PHE A 103 -1.48 11.64 5.20
C PHE A 103 -2.69 12.55 4.99
N GLU A 104 -3.84 12.01 4.61
CA GLU A 104 -5.05 12.81 4.42
C GLU A 104 -5.53 13.31 5.79
N PRO A 105 -5.98 14.59 5.89
CA PRO A 105 -6.63 15.07 7.09
C PRO A 105 -7.84 14.17 7.38
N ASP A 106 -8.06 13.81 8.64
CA ASP A 106 -9.32 13.21 9.07
C ASP A 106 -10.42 14.27 8.93
N TYR A 107 -11.01 14.35 7.74
CA TYR A 107 -12.29 15.00 7.53
C TYR A 107 -13.33 14.07 8.13
N GLY A 108 -13.35 14.01 9.47
CA GLY A 108 -14.39 13.31 10.22
C GLY A 108 -15.72 13.69 9.59
N HIS A 109 -16.43 12.66 9.12
CA HIS A 109 -17.73 12.69 8.47
C HIS A 109 -18.31 14.12 8.43
N ILE A 110 -18.13 14.85 7.31
CA ILE A 110 -18.91 16.07 7.12
C ILE A 110 -20.34 15.57 7.01
N GLU A 111 -21.05 15.57 8.13
CA GLU A 111 -22.49 15.41 8.14
C GLU A 111 -23.01 16.50 7.20
N ASP A 112 -23.84 16.09 6.24
CA ASP A 112 -24.57 16.99 5.38
C ASP A 112 -25.09 18.16 6.23
N PRO A 113 -24.77 19.43 5.90
CA PRO A 113 -25.22 20.57 6.68
C PRO A 113 -26.75 20.59 6.87
N GLU A 114 -27.52 19.92 6.01
CA GLU A 114 -28.98 19.73 6.17
C GLU A 114 -29.36 18.78 7.32
N SER A 115 -28.44 17.93 7.78
CA SER A 115 -28.65 16.97 8.87
C SER A 115 -28.27 17.50 10.25
N ASN A 116 -27.66 18.69 10.32
CA ASN A 116 -27.21 19.29 11.59
C ASN A 116 -28.32 20.13 12.25
N PRO A 117 -28.91 19.69 13.39
CA PRO A 117 -30.01 20.40 14.05
C PRO A 117 -29.60 21.70 14.77
N LEU A 118 -28.30 22.03 14.82
CA LEU A 118 -27.80 23.29 15.41
C LEU A 118 -28.03 24.52 14.54
N TRP A 119 -28.31 24.34 13.25
CA TRP A 119 -28.64 25.42 12.32
C TRP A 119 -30.11 25.29 11.89
N GLY A 120 -31.02 25.58 12.82
CA GLY A 120 -32.43 25.81 12.48
C GLY A 120 -32.57 27.00 11.52
N PRO A 121 -33.67 27.08 10.73
CA PRO A 121 -33.83 28.15 9.76
C PRO A 121 -33.85 29.49 10.49
N ASP A 122 -33.00 30.42 10.03
CA ASP A 122 -32.95 31.79 10.51
C ASP A 122 -34.36 32.40 10.45
N THR A 123 -34.95 32.67 11.61
CA THR A 123 -36.23 33.35 11.71
C THR A 123 -36.06 34.82 11.34
N ASP A 124 -36.73 35.24 10.26
CA ASP A 124 -36.89 36.63 9.80
C ASP A 124 -37.42 37.60 10.88
#